data_AF-A0A8S1ITG1-F1
#
_entry.id   AF-A0A8S1ITG1-F1
#
_cell.length_a   1.000
_cell.length_b   1.000
_cell.length_c   1.000
_cell.angle_alpha   90.00
_cell.angle_beta   90.00
_cell.angle_gamma   90.00
#
_symmetry.space_group_name_H-M   'P 1'
#
loop_
_entity.id
_entity.type
_entity.pdbx_description
1 polymer ?
#
loop_
_entity_poly.entity_id
_entity_poly.type
_entity_poly.pdbx_seq_one_letter_code
_entity_poly.pdbx_strand_id
1 'polypeptide(L)'
;DGSAAVDFTAPDNLGTFVVRAYAVTDTPRFGSAEMEVIIRRKLSITPSAPRIVRVGDAFEAGVIVTISGGMVSNVPITVDLKIEGDSQDLLSLTVESEKEIVTYAD
;
A
#
# COMPACT_ATOMS: atom_id res chain seq x y z
N ASP A 1 4.89 -3.98 40.69
CA ASP A 1 5.80 -4.09 39.52
C ASP A 1 5.57 -2.97 38.50
N GLY A 2 4.40 -2.33 38.46
CA GLY A 2 4.23 -1.05 37.73
C GLY A 2 4.25 -1.19 36.21
N SER A 3 3.89 -2.37 35.71
CA SER A 3 3.85 -2.73 34.29
C SER A 3 2.41 -2.78 33.77
N ALA A 4 2.23 -2.40 32.51
CA ALA A 4 1.00 -2.57 31.77
C ALA A 4 1.34 -2.87 30.30
N ALA A 5 0.53 -3.69 29.64
CA ALA A 5 0.63 -4.00 28.23
C ALA A 5 -0.68 -3.63 27.53
N VAL A 6 -0.58 -3.05 26.34
CA VAL A 6 -1.73 -2.64 25.53
C VAL A 6 -1.45 -3.08 24.10
N ASP A 7 -2.37 -3.85 23.54
CA ASP A 7 -2.37 -4.23 22.13
C ASP A 7 -3.23 -3.26 21.33
N PHE A 8 -2.78 -2.92 20.13
CA PHE A 8 -3.53 -2.09 19.19
C PHE A 8 -3.31 -2.56 17.76
N THR A 9 -4.31 -2.35 16.90
CA THR A 9 -4.17 -2.63 15.47
C THR A 9 -3.43 -1.47 14.80
N ALA A 10 -2.37 -1.80 14.06
CA ALA A 10 -1.65 -0.84 13.24
C ALA A 10 -2.62 -0.18 12.22
N PRO A 11 -2.57 1.15 12.02
CA PRO A 11 -3.34 1.81 10.98
C PRO A 11 -3.03 1.28 9.57
N ASP A 12 -4.01 1.36 8.66
CA ASP A 12 -3.83 0.94 7.25
C ASP A 12 -2.90 1.86 6.45
N ASN A 13 -2.59 3.04 7.01
CA ASN A 13 -1.70 4.03 6.43
C ASN A 13 -0.23 3.66 6.66
N LEU A 14 0.59 3.87 5.64
CA LEU A 14 2.02 3.58 5.69
C LEU A 14 2.81 4.77 6.20
N GLY A 15 3.90 4.49 6.90
CA GLY A 15 4.82 5.53 7.39
C GLY A 15 5.32 5.28 8.79
N THR A 16 5.95 6.31 9.35
CA THR A 16 6.42 6.31 10.73
C THR A 16 5.36 6.93 11.63
N PHE A 17 4.97 6.18 12.66
CA PHE A 17 4.04 6.61 13.70
C PHE A 17 4.80 6.78 15.01
N VAL A 18 4.33 7.70 15.85
CA VAL A 18 4.89 7.90 17.20
C VAL A 18 3.87 7.45 18.23
N VAL A 19 4.24 6.44 19.01
CA VAL A 19 3.47 5.98 20.18
C VAL A 19 3.96 6.77 21.39
N ARG A 20 3.03 7.37 22.14
CA ARG A 20 3.33 8.12 23.37
C ARG A 20 2.61 7.49 24.55
N ALA A 21 3.34 7.27 25.62
CA ALA A 21 2.82 6.80 26.89
C ALA A 21 2.97 7.90 27.94
N TYR A 22 1.92 8.10 28.73
CA TYR A 22 1.90 9.03 29.86
C TYR A 22 1.49 8.27 31.12
N ALA A 23 2.28 8.42 32.18
CA ALA A 23 2.02 7.83 33.48
C ALA A 23 1.69 8.93 34.49
N VAL A 24 0.61 8.72 35.24
CA VAL A 24 0.07 9.66 36.22
C VAL A 24 -0.20 8.91 37.52
N THR A 25 0.07 9.55 38.66
CA THR A 25 -0.30 9.03 39.99
C THR A 25 -1.20 10.03 40.71
N ASP A 26 -1.85 9.59 41.79
CA ASP A 26 -2.66 10.47 42.64
C ASP A 26 -1.81 11.50 43.43
N THR A 27 -0.50 11.28 43.49
CA THR A 27 0.50 12.25 43.98
C THR A 27 1.12 13.02 42.80
N PRO A 28 1.79 14.17 42.99
CA PRO A 28 2.38 14.96 41.90
C PRO A 28 3.63 14.29 41.30
N ARG A 29 3.47 13.09 40.73
CA ARG A 29 4.48 12.32 40.02
C ARG A 29 3.93 11.97 38.64
N PHE A 30 4.72 12.28 37.63
CA PHE A 30 4.36 12.15 36.23
C PHE A 30 5.53 11.51 35.49
N GLY A 31 5.21 10.78 34.43
CA GLY A 31 6.21 10.23 33.51
C GLY A 31 5.67 10.22 32.08
N SER A 32 6.58 10.28 31.12
CA SER A 32 6.23 10.13 29.71
C SER A 32 7.33 9.37 28.98
N ALA A 33 6.94 8.63 27.95
CA ALA A 33 7.86 7.98 27.02
C ALA A 33 7.27 8.03 25.61
N GLU A 34 8.15 8.00 24.62
CA GLU A 34 7.75 7.88 23.22
C GLU A 34 8.59 6.84 22.50
N MET A 35 8.02 6.23 21.47
CA MET A 35 8.70 5.32 20.57
C MET A 35 8.18 5.46 19.15
N GLU A 36 9.06 5.25 18.17
CA GLU A 36 8.67 5.19 16.76
C GLU A 36 8.27 3.77 16.36
N VAL A 37 7.21 3.67 15.58
CA VAL A 37 6.72 2.43 14.96
C VAL A 37 6.60 2.66 13.46
N ILE A 38 7.31 1.85 12.69
CA ILE A 38 7.34 1.99 11.23
C ILE A 38 6.40 0.95 10.61
N ILE A 39 5.35 1.42 9.95
CA ILE A 39 4.38 0.60 9.24
C ILE A 39 4.76 0.59 7.76
N ARG A 40 5.11 -0.59 7.26
CA ARG A 40 5.51 -0.81 5.85
C ARG A 40 4.70 -1.96 5.25
N ARG A 41 4.36 -1.84 3.96
CA ARG A 41 3.83 -2.96 3.18
C ARG A 41 4.99 -3.74 2.57
N LYS A 42 5.00 -5.06 2.77
CA LYS A 42 5.96 -5.97 2.12
C LYS A 42 5.76 -6.04 0.60
N LEU A 43 4.52 -5.83 0.15
CA LEU A 43 4.12 -5.83 -1.25
C LEU A 43 3.19 -4.64 -1.50
N SER A 44 3.50 -3.83 -2.52
CA SER A 44 2.66 -2.75 -3.00
C SER A 44 2.44 -2.91 -4.49
N ILE A 45 1.19 -2.74 -4.93
CA ILE A 45 0.79 -2.79 -6.34
C ILE A 45 0.18 -1.45 -6.69
N THR A 46 0.75 -0.76 -7.67
CA THR A 46 0.30 0.56 -8.12
C THR A 46 -0.10 0.50 -9.58
N PRO A 47 -1.32 0.89 -9.97
CA PRO A 47 -1.74 0.90 -11.36
C PRO A 47 -0.95 1.95 -12.14
N SER A 48 -0.46 1.56 -13.32
CA SER A 48 0.18 2.43 -14.29
C SER A 48 -0.67 2.45 -15.56
N ALA A 49 -1.80 3.13 -15.48
CA ALA A 49 -2.72 3.34 -16.59
C ALA A 49 -3.11 4.82 -16.68
N PRO A 50 -3.39 5.36 -17.88
CA PRO A 50 -3.96 6.69 -18.02
C PRO A 50 -5.29 6.81 -17.30
N ARG A 51 -5.55 7.95 -16.64
CA ARG A 51 -6.81 8.20 -15.93
C ARG A 51 -8.01 8.39 -16.86
N ILE A 52 -7.74 8.86 -18.08
CA ILE A 52 -8.71 9.15 -19.13
C ILE A 52 -8.07 8.74 -20.45
N VAL A 53 -8.86 8.10 -21.30
CA VAL A 53 -8.55 7.80 -22.70
C VAL A 53 -9.77 8.16 -23.55
N ARG A 54 -9.56 8.55 -24.80
CA ARG A 54 -10.63 8.86 -25.76
C ARG A 54 -10.82 7.72 -26.73
N VAL A 55 -11.98 7.70 -27.39
CA VAL A 55 -12.24 6.78 -28.49
C VAL A 55 -11.20 7.02 -29.59
N GLY A 56 -10.52 5.95 -29.98
CA GLY A 56 -9.43 6.00 -30.97
C GLY A 56 -8.03 6.20 -30.39
N ASP A 57 -7.89 6.40 -29.07
CA ASP A 57 -6.58 6.43 -28.43
C ASP A 57 -5.99 5.02 -28.33
N ALA A 58 -4.70 4.90 -28.65
CA ALA A 58 -3.89 3.73 -28.32
C ALA A 58 -3.06 4.04 -27.08
N PHE A 59 -3.06 3.14 -26.10
CA PHE A 59 -2.30 3.31 -24.86
C PHE A 59 -1.76 1.97 -24.37
N GLU A 60 -0.70 2.03 -23.56
CA GLU A 60 -0.21 0.91 -22.77
C GLU A 60 -0.62 1.11 -21.31
N ALA A 61 -1.03 0.03 -20.65
CA ALA A 61 -1.37 0.02 -19.24
C ALA A 61 -0.74 -1.19 -18.56
N GLY A 62 -0.46 -1.06 -17.27
CA GLY A 62 0.12 -2.15 -16.48
C GLY A 62 0.06 -1.83 -15.00
N VAL A 63 0.87 -2.55 -14.22
CA VAL A 63 1.03 -2.36 -12.78
C VAL A 63 2.50 -2.28 -12.41
N ILE A 64 2.82 -1.46 -11.44
CA ILE A 64 4.13 -1.42 -10.79
C ILE A 64 4.02 -2.26 -9.52
N VAL A 65 4.90 -3.24 -9.40
CA VAL A 65 4.99 -4.12 -8.23
C VAL A 65 6.24 -3.74 -7.45
N THR A 66 6.06 -3.35 -6.19
CA THR A 66 7.15 -3.01 -5.28
C THR A 66 7.16 -4.00 -4.13
N ILE A 67 8.28 -4.68 -3.97
CA ILE A 67 8.52 -5.64 -2.88
C ILE A 67 9.58 -5.05 -1.96
N SER A 68 9.32 -5.00 -0.65
CA SER A 68 10.27 -4.51 0.35
C SER A 68 10.53 -5.57 1.42
N GLY A 69 11.81 -5.76 1.78
CA GLY A 69 12.21 -6.62 2.90
C GLY A 69 12.60 -8.07 2.59
N GLY A 70 13.37 -8.31 1.52
CA GLY A 70 13.99 -9.62 1.24
C GLY A 70 13.09 -10.60 0.48
N MET A 71 13.68 -11.74 0.11
CA MET A 71 13.27 -12.67 -0.97
C MET A 71 11.80 -13.13 -0.87
N VAL A 72 10.92 -12.41 -1.56
CA VAL A 72 9.60 -12.92 -1.91
C VAL A 72 9.77 -13.75 -3.17
N SER A 73 9.54 -15.07 -3.07
CA SER A 73 9.56 -15.95 -4.23
C SER A 73 8.13 -16.16 -4.75
N ASN A 74 7.95 -15.89 -6.05
CA ASN A 74 6.81 -16.32 -6.88
C ASN A 74 5.40 -15.96 -6.36
N VAL A 75 5.06 -14.67 -6.30
CA VAL A 75 3.67 -14.23 -6.06
C VAL A 75 2.94 -14.13 -7.40
N PRO A 76 1.93 -14.96 -7.68
CA PRO A 76 1.12 -14.79 -8.89
C PRO A 76 0.31 -13.49 -8.78
N ILE A 77 0.43 -12.61 -9.78
CA ILE A 77 -0.31 -11.35 -9.86
C ILE A 77 -1.23 -11.41 -11.08
N THR A 78 -2.52 -11.18 -10.87
CA THR A 78 -3.50 -11.06 -11.95
C THR A 78 -3.93 -9.61 -12.05
N VAL A 79 -3.92 -9.07 -13.26
CA VAL A 79 -4.29 -7.69 -13.55
C VAL A 79 -5.47 -7.70 -14.52
N ASP A 80 -6.60 -7.19 -14.06
CA ASP A 80 -7.78 -6.98 -14.90
C ASP A 80 -7.84 -5.51 -15.33
N LEU A 81 -7.90 -5.28 -16.64
CA LEU A 81 -8.09 -3.96 -17.23
C LEU A 81 -9.55 -3.81 -17.64
N LYS A 82 -10.25 -2.84 -17.03
CA LYS A 82 -11.62 -2.48 -17.38
C LYS A 82 -11.67 -1.03 -17.84
N ILE A 83 -12.23 -0.79 -19.02
CA ILE A 83 -12.51 0.54 -19.54
C ILE A 83 -14.00 0.81 -19.32
N GLU A 84 -14.33 1.85 -18.56
CA GLU A 84 -15.71 2.29 -18.32
C GLU A 84 -15.92 3.66 -18.96
N GLY A 85 -17.02 3.81 -19.69
CA GLY A 85 -17.40 5.07 -20.34
C GLY A 85 -18.91 5.20 -20.43
N ASP A 86 -19.40 6.45 -20.51
CA ASP A 86 -20.83 6.79 -20.59
C ASP A 86 -21.42 6.58 -22.01
N SER A 87 -20.57 6.15 -22.95
CA SER A 87 -20.98 5.78 -24.31
C SER A 87 -21.34 4.29 -24.32
N GLN A 88 -22.53 3.95 -24.81
CA GLN A 88 -23.14 2.61 -24.76
C GLN A 88 -22.39 1.50 -25.53
N ASP A 89 -21.29 1.81 -26.19
CA ASP A 89 -20.45 0.83 -26.87
C ASP A 89 -19.31 0.39 -25.94
N LEU A 90 -19.55 -0.71 -25.23
CA LEU A 90 -18.55 -1.42 -24.44
C LEU A 90 -17.53 -2.08 -25.39
N LEU A 91 -16.39 -1.43 -25.59
CA LEU A 91 -15.24 -2.07 -26.25
C LEU A 91 -14.49 -2.92 -25.22
N SER A 92 -14.71 -4.23 -25.23
CA SER A 92 -13.86 -5.18 -24.49
C SER A 92 -12.56 -5.40 -25.27
N LEU A 93 -11.45 -4.88 -24.77
CA LEU A 93 -10.11 -5.24 -25.24
C LEU A 93 -9.57 -6.36 -24.34
N THR A 94 -9.32 -7.53 -24.91
CA THR A 94 -8.48 -8.56 -24.29
C THR A 94 -7.03 -8.12 -24.50
N VAL A 95 -6.39 -7.59 -23.47
CA VAL A 95 -4.99 -7.16 -23.55
C VAL A 95 -4.09 -8.39 -23.39
N GLU A 96 -3.49 -8.84 -24.49
CA GLU A 96 -2.35 -9.78 -24.48
C GLU A 96 -1.05 -8.96 -24.36
N SER A 97 -0.74 -8.46 -23.17
CA SER A 97 0.55 -7.82 -22.93
C SER A 97 0.93 -7.93 -21.46
N GLU A 98 1.80 -8.89 -21.18
CA GLU A 98 2.41 -9.11 -19.88
C GLU A 98 3.78 -8.43 -19.88
N LYS A 99 3.91 -7.32 -19.15
CA LYS A 99 5.22 -6.76 -18.82
C LYS A 99 5.23 -6.29 -17.38
N GLU A 100 5.76 -7.13 -16.50
CA GLU A 100 6.00 -6.82 -15.11
C GLU A 100 7.33 -6.08 -14.97
N ILE A 101 7.31 -4.86 -14.42
CA ILE A 101 8.53 -4.16 -13.99
C ILE A 101 8.60 -4.32 -12.46
N VAL A 102 9.32 -5.35 -12.02
CA VAL A 102 9.64 -5.56 -10.61
C VAL A 102 10.78 -4.61 -10.23
N THR A 103 10.49 -3.66 -9.34
CA THR A 103 11.52 -2.78 -8.77
C THR A 103 11.80 -3.21 -7.34
N TYR A 104 13.06 -3.53 -7.06
CA TYR A 104 13.53 -3.76 -5.70
C TYR A 104 13.89 -2.41 -5.08
N ALA A 105 13.30 -2.10 -3.92
CA ALA A 105 13.70 -0.96 -3.12
C ALA A 105 14.63 -1.45 -2.00
N ASP A 106 15.84 -0.88 -1.93
CA ASP A 106 16.84 -1.11 -0.88
C ASP A 106 16.36 -0.63 0.50
#